data_AF-A0A9P8MLQ4-F1
#
_entry.id   AF-A0A9P8MLQ4-F1
#
_cell.length_a   1.000
_cell.length_b   1.000
_cell.length_c   1.000
_cell.angle_alpha   90.00
_cell.angle_beta   90.00
_cell.angle_gamma   90.00
#
_symmetry.space_group_name_H-M   'P 1'
#
loop_
_entity.id
_entity.type
_entity.pdbx_description
1 polymer ?
#
loop_
_entity_poly.entity_id
_entity_poly.type
_entity_poly.pdbx_seq_one_letter_code
_entity_poly.pdbx_strand_id
1 'polypeptide(L)'
;MAGQIFVIFEHSKHHKQPRPCRAFESFQRESEDMVFESDVMTTLFPRLCGTSDITSKQNVLFTELEPITDDNAVKPKPDFFDGACLRDLSMELRTDEDLRSTVIPTKHPSVPVAPNFFLEVKGPDGNAAVAQRQACYDGAYGVRAMHDLQNYRGVELAYDGNAYTFSSTFHAGTGTLQLYSHHVTPPSTVDGPPERHMAQAGAN
;
A
#
# COMPACT_ATOMS: atom_id res chain seq x y z
N MET A 1 -9.52 4.03 -8.14
CA MET A 1 -9.89 4.18 -6.73
C MET A 1 -8.65 4.65 -6.00
N ALA A 2 -8.69 5.82 -5.34
CA ALA A 2 -7.57 6.32 -4.55
C ALA A 2 -7.61 5.66 -3.16
N GLY A 3 -6.46 5.24 -2.63
CA GLY A 3 -6.34 4.59 -1.32
C GLY A 3 -6.76 5.50 -0.16
N GLN A 4 -7.01 4.89 1.01
CA GLN A 4 -7.62 5.55 2.17
C GLN A 4 -6.89 6.83 2.61
N ILE A 5 -5.56 6.83 2.50
CA ILE A 5 -4.71 7.97 2.86
C ILE A 5 -4.77 9.10 1.81
N PHE A 6 -4.98 8.80 0.52
CA PHE A 6 -5.07 9.81 -0.53
C PHE A 6 -6.32 10.69 -0.42
N VAL A 7 -7.45 10.12 0.02
CA VAL A 7 -8.74 10.84 0.17
C VAL A 7 -8.61 12.01 1.16
N ILE A 8 -7.71 11.89 2.14
CA ILE A 8 -7.47 12.89 3.18
C ILE A 8 -6.68 14.08 2.63
N PHE A 9 -5.75 13.84 1.70
CA PHE A 9 -4.90 14.90 1.14
C PHE A 9 -5.60 15.78 0.10
N GLU A 10 -6.63 15.28 -0.61
CA GLU A 10 -7.38 16.11 -1.58
C GLU A 10 -8.16 17.27 -0.91
N HIS A 11 -8.55 17.12 0.36
CA HIS A 11 -9.33 18.14 1.08
C HIS A 11 -8.49 19.32 1.62
N SER A 12 -7.16 19.33 1.44
CA SER A 12 -6.26 20.28 2.10
C SER A 12 -5.70 21.42 1.21
N LYS A 13 -6.15 21.57 -0.05
CA LYS A 13 -5.47 22.43 -1.03
C LYS A 13 -5.68 23.95 -0.93
N HIS A 14 -6.39 24.47 0.07
CA HIS A 14 -6.57 25.92 0.21
C HIS A 14 -6.49 26.36 1.67
N HIS A 15 -5.30 26.70 2.21
CA HIS A 15 -5.14 27.76 3.22
C HIS A 15 -3.66 28.10 3.47
N LYS A 16 -3.35 29.40 3.64
CA LYS A 16 -2.04 29.91 4.10
C LYS A 16 -1.68 29.27 5.45
N GLN A 17 -0.40 28.89 5.64
CA GLN A 17 0.12 28.28 6.88
C GLN A 17 -0.35 29.05 8.13
N PRO A 18 -1.27 28.47 8.93
CA PRO A 18 -1.61 29.01 10.25
C PRO A 18 -0.60 28.50 11.28
N ARG A 19 -0.59 29.10 12.48
CA ARG A 19 -0.01 28.45 13.67
C ARG A 19 -0.58 27.03 13.77
N PRO A 20 0.24 26.01 14.09
CA PRO A 20 -0.28 24.66 14.24
C PRO A 20 -1.44 24.67 15.23
N CYS A 21 -2.58 24.13 14.80
CA CYS A 21 -3.76 24.03 15.66
C CYS A 21 -3.42 23.13 16.87
N ARG A 22 -4.08 23.30 18.03
CA ARG A 22 -3.86 22.46 19.23
C ARG A 22 -3.89 20.96 18.92
N ALA A 23 -4.70 20.54 17.93
CA ALA A 23 -4.76 19.16 17.47
C ALA A 23 -3.43 18.66 16.89
N PHE A 24 -2.69 19.50 16.15
CA PHE A 24 -1.38 19.17 15.60
C PHE A 24 -0.30 19.13 16.70
N GLU A 25 -0.33 20.07 17.65
CA GLU A 25 0.61 20.05 18.79
C GLU A 25 0.39 18.82 19.69
N SER A 26 -0.88 18.42 19.91
CA SER A 26 -1.21 17.17 20.60
C SER A 26 -0.72 15.95 19.82
N PHE A 27 -0.89 15.93 18.50
CA PHE A 27 -0.38 14.86 17.63
C PHE A 27 1.16 14.74 17.73
N GLN A 28 1.88 15.86 17.67
CA GLN A 28 3.35 15.86 17.80
C GLN A 28 3.79 15.31 19.16
N ARG A 29 3.19 15.78 20.25
CA ARG A 29 3.54 15.31 21.60
C ARG A 29 3.27 13.82 21.78
N GLU A 30 2.11 13.35 21.33
CA GLU A 30 1.78 11.92 21.39
C GLU A 30 2.72 11.08 20.52
N SER A 31 3.21 11.61 19.39
CA SER A 31 4.20 10.95 18.54
C SER A 31 5.59 10.87 19.20
N GLU A 32 5.97 11.89 19.98
CA GLU A 32 7.23 11.92 20.74
C GLU A 32 7.22 10.95 21.93
N ASP A 33 6.06 10.71 22.55
CA ASP A 33 5.92 9.82 23.70
C ASP A 33 5.87 8.32 23.34
N MET A 34 5.83 7.99 22.04
CA MET A 34 5.74 6.60 21.56
C MET A 34 7.08 5.88 21.61
N VAL A 35 7.04 4.57 21.83
CA VAL A 35 8.27 3.75 21.87
C VAL A 35 8.22 2.67 20.80
N PHE A 36 7.06 2.08 20.55
CA PHE A 36 6.90 0.96 19.65
C PHE A 36 6.03 1.28 18.43
N GLU A 37 6.26 0.54 17.34
CA GLU A 37 5.43 0.58 16.13
C GLU A 37 3.95 0.29 16.44
N SER A 38 3.67 -0.60 17.40
CA SER A 38 2.32 -0.88 17.88
C SER A 38 1.63 0.32 18.52
N ASP A 39 2.38 1.21 19.19
CA ASP A 39 1.82 2.41 19.82
C ASP A 39 1.33 3.38 18.73
N VAL A 40 2.12 3.49 17.66
CA VAL A 40 1.79 4.28 16.47
C VAL A 40 0.53 3.74 15.79
N MET A 41 0.48 2.42 15.55
CA MET A 41 -0.66 1.76 14.89
C MET A 41 -1.97 1.84 15.69
N THR A 42 -1.88 1.85 17.02
CA THR A 42 -3.07 1.90 17.89
C THR A 42 -3.56 3.31 18.17
N THR A 43 -2.67 4.30 18.21
CA THR A 43 -3.00 5.64 18.70
C THR A 43 -2.97 6.72 17.61
N LEU A 44 -1.91 6.78 16.79
CA LEU A 44 -1.79 7.80 15.75
C LEU A 44 -2.47 7.39 14.45
N PHE A 45 -2.31 6.12 14.05
CA PHE A 45 -2.80 5.65 12.76
C PHE A 45 -4.32 5.83 12.57
N PRO A 46 -5.20 5.59 13.57
CA PRO A 46 -6.63 5.89 13.43
C PRO A 46 -6.92 7.37 13.14
N ARG A 47 -6.09 8.29 13.67
CA ARG A 47 -6.22 9.73 13.39
C ARG A 47 -5.75 10.05 11.96
N LEU A 48 -4.71 9.37 11.48
CA LEU A 48 -4.20 9.52 10.11
C LEU A 48 -5.14 8.95 9.06
N CYS A 49 -5.89 7.88 9.34
CA CYS A 49 -6.84 7.27 8.40
C CYS A 49 -8.20 7.94 8.32
N GLY A 50 -8.57 8.75 9.32
CA GLY A 50 -9.88 9.37 9.38
C GLY A 50 -11.01 8.33 9.38
N THR A 51 -12.14 8.70 8.76
CA THR A 51 -13.40 7.94 8.81
C THR A 51 -13.81 7.38 7.44
N SER A 52 -12.89 6.68 6.76
CA SER A 52 -13.20 6.05 5.48
C SER A 52 -13.83 4.66 5.64
N ASP A 53 -14.63 4.27 4.65
CA ASP A 53 -15.32 2.98 4.52
C ASP A 53 -14.60 1.97 3.61
N ILE A 54 -13.42 2.30 3.07
CA ILE A 54 -12.61 1.38 2.26
C ILE A 54 -12.23 0.16 3.11
N THR A 55 -12.38 -1.04 2.52
CA THR A 55 -12.07 -2.31 3.18
C THR A 55 -10.57 -2.43 3.42
N SER A 56 -10.17 -2.58 4.68
CA SER A 56 -8.76 -2.61 5.07
C SER A 56 -8.45 -3.58 6.20
N LYS A 57 -7.18 -3.95 6.33
CA LYS A 57 -6.64 -4.79 7.42
C LYS A 57 -5.25 -4.33 7.82
N GLN A 58 -4.82 -4.80 8.99
CA GLN A 58 -3.50 -4.54 9.54
C GLN A 58 -2.80 -5.87 9.82
N ASN A 59 -1.48 -5.93 9.61
CA ASN A 59 -0.64 -7.01 10.09
C ASN A 59 -1.05 -8.43 9.62
N VAL A 60 -1.61 -8.56 8.41
CA VAL A 60 -2.01 -9.85 7.82
C VAL A 60 -0.93 -10.33 6.86
N LEU A 61 -0.44 -11.56 7.08
CA LEU A 61 0.50 -12.22 6.18
C LEU A 61 -0.22 -12.68 4.90
N PHE A 62 0.31 -12.34 3.73
CA PHE A 62 -0.27 -12.76 2.46
C PHE A 62 0.19 -14.18 2.13
N THR A 63 -0.67 -15.16 2.40
CA THR A 63 -0.31 -16.58 2.31
C THR A 63 -0.51 -17.19 0.94
N GLU A 64 -1.42 -16.62 0.13
CA GLU A 64 -1.89 -17.20 -1.12
C GLU A 64 -1.26 -16.56 -2.36
N LEU A 65 -0.54 -15.45 -2.21
CA LEU A 65 0.05 -14.77 -3.36
C LEU A 65 1.30 -15.52 -3.84
N GLU A 66 1.43 -15.69 -5.15
CA GLU A 66 2.65 -16.22 -5.75
C GLU A 66 3.85 -15.31 -5.43
N PRO A 67 5.05 -15.86 -5.23
CA PRO A 67 6.25 -15.04 -5.07
C PRO A 67 6.47 -14.09 -6.24
N ILE A 68 7.03 -12.92 -5.99
CA ILE A 68 7.35 -11.96 -7.05
C ILE A 68 8.74 -12.16 -7.66
N THR A 69 9.60 -12.94 -6.98
CA THR A 69 10.95 -13.29 -7.44
C THR A 69 11.12 -14.81 -7.56
N ASP A 70 11.18 -15.52 -6.44
CA ASP A 70 11.40 -16.97 -6.36
C ASP A 70 10.74 -17.55 -5.10
N ASP A 71 10.69 -18.87 -4.97
CA ASP A 71 9.99 -19.57 -3.89
C ASP A 71 10.54 -19.30 -2.47
N ASN A 72 11.72 -18.67 -2.35
CA ASN A 72 12.28 -18.24 -1.06
C ASN A 72 11.91 -16.80 -0.70
N ALA A 73 11.18 -16.09 -1.57
CA ALA A 73 10.76 -14.73 -1.30
C ALA A 73 9.90 -14.66 -0.02
N VAL A 74 10.21 -13.68 0.83
CA VAL A 74 9.45 -13.47 2.07
C VAL A 74 8.03 -13.06 1.71
N LYS A 75 7.04 -13.70 2.31
CA LYS A 75 5.64 -13.32 2.11
C LYS A 75 5.38 -11.93 2.69
N PRO A 76 4.75 -11.02 1.94
CA PRO A 76 4.49 -9.67 2.42
C PRO A 76 3.53 -9.70 3.61
N LYS A 77 3.78 -8.81 4.57
CA LYS A 77 2.95 -8.62 5.75
C LYS A 77 2.92 -7.12 6.06
N PRO A 78 2.11 -6.34 5.32
CA PRO A 78 2.06 -4.91 5.51
C PRO A 78 1.51 -4.56 6.90
N ASP A 79 2.01 -3.48 7.49
CA ASP A 79 1.44 -2.96 8.76
C ASP A 79 -0.02 -2.56 8.57
N PHE A 80 -0.33 -2.01 7.38
CA PHE A 80 -1.68 -1.73 6.93
C PHE A 80 -1.81 -1.82 5.40
N PHE A 81 -2.97 -2.25 4.93
CA PHE A 81 -3.34 -2.20 3.52
C PHE A 81 -4.85 -2.09 3.35
N ASP A 82 -5.25 -1.52 2.22
CA ASP A 82 -6.63 -1.47 1.77
C ASP A 82 -6.80 -2.09 0.39
N GLY A 83 -8.06 -2.37 0.03
CA GLY A 83 -8.42 -2.98 -1.25
C GLY A 83 -9.93 -3.16 -1.40
N ALA A 84 -10.33 -3.99 -2.35
CA ALA A 84 -11.72 -4.30 -2.61
C ALA A 84 -12.26 -5.36 -1.64
N CYS A 85 -13.59 -5.39 -1.43
CA CYS A 85 -14.21 -6.51 -0.75
C CYS A 85 -14.18 -7.73 -1.68
N LEU A 86 -14.00 -8.94 -1.14
CA LEU A 86 -14.06 -10.17 -1.93
C LEU A 86 -15.36 -10.25 -2.76
N ARG A 87 -16.47 -9.70 -2.24
CA ARG A 87 -17.78 -9.65 -2.88
C ARG A 87 -17.79 -8.84 -4.18
N ASP A 88 -16.89 -7.88 -4.32
CA ASP A 88 -16.81 -6.99 -5.49
C ASP A 88 -16.07 -7.66 -6.66
N LEU A 89 -15.23 -8.66 -6.36
CA LEU A 89 -14.57 -9.46 -7.39
C LEU A 89 -15.58 -10.44 -8.01
N SER A 90 -15.69 -10.50 -9.34
CA SER A 90 -16.64 -11.41 -9.99
C SER A 90 -16.32 -12.88 -9.70
N MET A 91 -17.32 -13.75 -9.76
CA MET A 91 -17.11 -15.19 -9.49
C MET A 91 -16.13 -15.83 -10.47
N GLU A 92 -16.14 -15.37 -11.72
CA GLU A 92 -15.19 -15.77 -12.75
C GLU A 92 -13.74 -15.51 -12.33
N LEU A 93 -13.44 -14.27 -11.89
CA LEU A 93 -12.11 -13.88 -11.43
C LEU A 93 -11.70 -14.60 -10.12
N ARG A 94 -12.67 -14.99 -9.28
CA ARG A 94 -12.40 -15.74 -8.03
C ARG A 94 -12.00 -17.20 -8.28
N THR A 95 -12.42 -17.76 -9.40
CA THR A 95 -12.18 -19.18 -9.79
C THR A 95 -11.07 -19.34 -10.82
N ASP A 96 -10.55 -18.24 -11.34
CA ASP A 96 -9.37 -18.21 -12.21
C ASP A 96 -8.12 -18.35 -11.34
N GLU A 97 -7.43 -19.50 -11.41
CA GLU A 97 -6.32 -19.80 -10.49
C GLU A 97 -5.14 -18.83 -10.69
N ASP A 98 -4.83 -18.47 -11.93
CA ASP A 98 -3.73 -17.55 -12.25
C ASP A 98 -4.00 -16.19 -11.60
N LEU A 99 -5.18 -15.63 -11.83
CA LEU A 99 -5.55 -14.33 -11.25
C LEU A 99 -5.74 -14.40 -9.73
N ARG A 100 -6.36 -15.48 -9.23
CA ARG A 100 -6.58 -15.69 -7.79
C ARG A 100 -5.24 -15.63 -7.04
N SER A 101 -4.20 -16.25 -7.59
CA SER A 101 -2.87 -16.34 -7.01
C SER A 101 -2.09 -15.01 -7.03
N THR A 102 -2.56 -13.99 -7.76
CA THR A 102 -1.94 -12.66 -7.75
C THR A 102 -2.79 -11.59 -7.06
N VAL A 103 -4.11 -11.81 -6.95
CA VAL A 103 -5.06 -10.79 -6.49
C VAL A 103 -5.66 -11.08 -5.10
N ILE A 104 -5.75 -12.33 -4.65
CA ILE A 104 -6.39 -12.71 -3.39
C ILE A 104 -5.34 -13.02 -2.32
N PRO A 105 -5.09 -12.15 -1.32
CA PRO A 105 -3.93 -12.30 -0.44
C PRO A 105 -4.02 -13.47 0.54
N THR A 106 -5.24 -13.82 0.96
CA THR A 106 -5.50 -14.88 1.95
C THR A 106 -6.79 -15.64 1.64
N LYS A 107 -6.98 -16.81 2.25
CA LYS A 107 -8.26 -17.55 2.19
C LYS A 107 -9.38 -16.92 3.02
N HIS A 108 -9.09 -15.91 3.86
CA HIS A 108 -10.06 -15.37 4.79
C HIS A 108 -10.98 -14.34 4.07
N PRO A 109 -12.31 -14.55 4.03
CA PRO A 109 -13.20 -13.77 3.15
C PRO A 109 -13.41 -12.31 3.58
N SER A 110 -12.96 -11.92 4.77
CA SER A 110 -13.00 -10.53 5.25
C SER A 110 -11.69 -9.76 5.05
N VAL A 111 -10.66 -10.40 4.48
CA VAL A 111 -9.41 -9.73 4.10
C VAL A 111 -9.60 -9.09 2.72
N PRO A 112 -9.20 -7.81 2.52
CA PRO A 112 -9.29 -7.15 1.23
C PRO A 112 -8.62 -7.96 0.12
N VAL A 113 -9.20 -7.92 -1.07
CA VAL A 113 -8.61 -8.45 -2.32
C VAL A 113 -8.12 -7.30 -3.18
N ALA A 114 -7.26 -7.60 -4.15
CA ALA A 114 -6.65 -6.61 -5.03
C ALA A 114 -6.04 -5.43 -4.25
N PRO A 115 -5.17 -5.68 -3.25
CA PRO A 115 -4.65 -4.61 -2.43
C PRO A 115 -3.84 -3.64 -3.29
N ASN A 116 -4.22 -2.37 -3.26
CA ASN A 116 -3.61 -1.34 -4.09
C ASN A 116 -3.16 -0.10 -3.30
N PHE A 117 -3.26 -0.16 -1.98
CA PHE A 117 -2.65 0.79 -1.06
C PHE A 117 -2.00 0.07 0.12
N PHE A 118 -0.80 0.51 0.50
CA PHE A 118 -0.02 -0.08 1.60
C PHE A 118 0.56 1.01 2.50
N LEU A 119 0.73 0.71 3.79
CA LEU A 119 1.45 1.55 4.73
C LEU A 119 2.39 0.68 5.57
N GLU A 120 3.62 1.16 5.68
CA GLU A 120 4.64 0.68 6.62
C GLU A 120 4.92 1.75 7.66
N VAL A 121 4.93 1.35 8.92
CA VAL A 121 5.12 2.24 10.06
C VAL A 121 6.42 1.91 10.75
N LYS A 122 7.06 2.93 11.31
CA LYS A 122 8.20 2.76 12.20
C LYS A 122 8.03 3.63 13.43
N GLY A 123 8.35 3.06 14.58
CA GLY A 123 8.50 3.80 15.84
C GLY A 123 9.70 4.75 15.79
N PRO A 124 9.94 5.54 16.86
CA PRO A 124 10.96 6.59 16.81
C PRO A 124 12.39 6.13 16.52
N ASP A 125 12.76 4.95 17.01
CA ASP A 125 14.07 4.34 16.77
C ASP A 125 14.07 3.35 15.58
N GLY A 126 12.97 3.28 14.84
CA GLY A 126 12.84 2.39 13.70
C GLY A 126 13.68 2.83 12.50
N ASN A 127 13.96 1.92 11.58
CA ASN A 127 14.79 2.22 10.42
C ASN A 127 13.92 2.66 9.22
N ALA A 128 13.97 3.94 8.87
CA ALA A 128 13.24 4.49 7.72
C ALA A 128 13.57 3.81 6.38
N ALA A 129 14.84 3.41 6.17
CA ALA A 129 15.24 2.69 4.95
C ALA A 129 14.69 1.26 4.91
N VAL A 130 14.42 0.64 6.07
CA VAL A 130 13.70 -0.63 6.13
C VAL A 130 12.24 -0.44 5.73
N ALA A 131 11.55 0.58 6.28
CA ALA A 131 10.18 0.90 5.89
C ALA A 131 10.03 1.18 4.38
N GLN A 132 10.97 1.94 3.80
CA GLN A 132 10.97 2.21 2.37
C GLN A 132 11.11 0.93 1.52
N ARG A 133 11.97 -0.02 1.94
CA ARG A 133 12.11 -1.31 1.25
C ARG A 133 10.88 -2.19 1.40
N GLN A 134 10.25 -2.22 2.57
CA GLN A 134 8.99 -2.94 2.79
C GLN A 134 7.88 -2.33 1.92
N ALA A 135 7.72 -1.00 1.93
CA ALA A 135 6.73 -0.29 1.13
C ALA A 135 6.95 -0.46 -0.40
N CYS A 136 8.20 -0.63 -0.83
CA CYS A 136 8.54 -1.00 -2.21
C CYS A 136 8.08 -2.43 -2.52
N TYR A 137 8.41 -3.37 -1.64
CA TYR A 137 8.11 -4.77 -1.80
C TYR A 137 6.60 -5.05 -1.80
N ASP A 138 5.86 -4.49 -0.85
CA ASP A 138 4.40 -4.62 -0.77
C ASP A 138 3.72 -3.97 -1.99
N GLY A 139 4.18 -2.78 -2.37
CA GLY A 139 3.70 -2.09 -3.56
C GLY A 139 3.92 -2.88 -4.85
N ALA A 140 5.01 -3.65 -4.95
CA ALA A 140 5.26 -4.50 -6.11
C ALA A 140 4.22 -5.63 -6.27
N TYR A 141 3.73 -6.19 -5.16
CA TYR A 141 2.61 -7.14 -5.18
C TYR A 141 1.33 -6.48 -5.65
N GLY A 142 1.02 -5.28 -5.14
CA GLY A 142 -0.16 -4.54 -5.58
C GLY A 142 -0.11 -4.16 -7.06
N VAL A 143 1.06 -3.74 -7.57
CA VAL A 143 1.25 -3.44 -8.99
C VAL A 143 0.99 -4.67 -9.85
N ARG A 144 1.51 -5.85 -9.45
CA ARG A 144 1.23 -7.08 -10.18
C ARG A 144 -0.27 -7.38 -10.20
N ALA A 145 -0.93 -7.32 -9.05
CA ALA A 145 -2.37 -7.56 -8.95
C ALA A 145 -3.18 -6.61 -9.86
N MET A 146 -2.87 -5.31 -9.85
CA MET A 146 -3.56 -4.32 -10.68
C MET A 146 -3.28 -4.54 -12.17
N HIS A 147 -2.03 -4.83 -12.53
CA HIS A 147 -1.66 -5.13 -13.92
C HIS A 147 -2.37 -6.36 -14.47
N ASP A 148 -2.46 -7.44 -13.68
CA ASP A 148 -3.12 -8.68 -14.09
C ASP A 148 -4.63 -8.49 -14.23
N LEU A 149 -5.25 -7.72 -13.33
CA LEU A 149 -6.66 -7.35 -13.42
C LEU A 149 -6.97 -6.50 -14.67
N GLN A 150 -6.09 -5.55 -15.00
CA GLN A 150 -6.27 -4.67 -16.16
C GLN A 150 -6.09 -5.41 -17.49
N ASN A 151 -5.21 -6.40 -17.50
CA ASN A 151 -4.91 -7.22 -18.67
C ASN A 151 -5.72 -8.52 -18.73
N TYR A 152 -6.66 -8.72 -17.82
CA TYR A 152 -7.47 -9.93 -17.81
C TYR A 152 -8.24 -10.08 -19.12
N ARG A 153 -8.02 -11.21 -19.82
CA ARG A 153 -8.54 -11.51 -21.18
C ARG A 153 -8.05 -10.58 -22.29
N GLY A 154 -7.02 -9.78 -22.02
CA GLY A 154 -6.30 -9.04 -23.05
C GLY A 154 -5.62 -9.99 -24.04
N VAL A 155 -5.59 -9.62 -25.32
CA VAL A 155 -4.87 -10.39 -26.36
C VAL A 155 -3.37 -10.16 -26.26
N GLU A 156 -2.96 -8.96 -25.85
CA GLU A 156 -1.57 -8.56 -25.61
C GLU A 156 -1.49 -7.80 -24.27
N LEU A 157 -0.37 -7.92 -23.57
CA LEU A 157 -0.12 -7.19 -22.32
C LEU A 157 0.08 -5.70 -22.62
N ALA A 158 -0.76 -4.86 -22.00
CA ALA A 158 -0.70 -3.42 -22.06
C ALA A 158 0.07 -2.84 -20.87
N TYR A 159 0.98 -1.92 -21.19
CA TYR A 159 1.78 -1.15 -20.23
C TYR A 159 1.52 0.33 -20.47
N ASP A 160 0.58 0.92 -19.74
CA ASP A 160 0.20 2.33 -19.90
C ASP A 160 1.07 3.29 -19.07
N GLY A 161 1.95 2.75 -18.21
CA GLY A 161 2.84 3.51 -17.34
C GLY A 161 2.13 4.27 -16.21
N ASN A 162 0.82 4.06 -16.03
CA ASN A 162 0.06 4.74 -14.98
C ASN A 162 0.25 4.06 -13.63
N ALA A 163 0.13 4.85 -12.55
CA ALA A 163 0.17 4.34 -11.19
C ALA A 163 -1.24 3.97 -10.70
N TYR A 164 -1.47 2.67 -10.51
CA TYR A 164 -2.71 2.11 -9.94
C TYR A 164 -2.54 1.60 -8.51
N THR A 165 -1.30 1.56 -8.04
CA THR A 165 -0.92 1.13 -6.70
C THR A 165 -0.09 2.20 -6.04
N PHE A 166 -0.34 2.40 -4.76
CA PHE A 166 0.40 3.36 -3.95
C PHE A 166 0.87 2.70 -2.66
N SER A 167 1.95 3.22 -2.09
CA SER A 167 2.32 2.89 -0.72
C SER A 167 2.76 4.13 0.04
N SER A 168 2.84 4.01 1.35
CA SER A 168 3.32 5.08 2.20
C SER A 168 4.19 4.53 3.31
N THR A 169 5.02 5.40 3.88
CA THR A 169 5.77 5.12 5.10
C THR A 169 5.49 6.20 6.12
N PHE A 170 5.23 5.83 7.37
CA PHE A 170 5.15 6.77 8.49
C PHE A 170 6.24 6.50 9.51
N HIS A 171 7.03 7.53 9.83
CA HIS A 171 8.10 7.44 10.82
C HIS A 171 7.79 8.35 12.02
N ALA A 172 7.46 7.76 13.16
CA ALA A 172 7.01 8.50 14.35
C ALA A 172 8.08 9.44 14.91
N GLY A 173 9.36 9.03 14.88
CA GLY A 173 10.46 9.84 15.42
C GLY A 173 10.72 11.14 14.65
N THR A 174 10.25 11.23 13.41
CA THR A 174 10.36 12.45 12.58
C THR A 174 8.99 13.03 12.24
N GLY A 175 7.90 12.40 12.68
CA GLY A 175 6.52 12.73 12.29
C GLY A 175 6.30 12.78 10.78
N THR A 176 7.08 12.03 9.99
CA THR A 176 7.09 12.15 8.53
C THR A 176 6.25 11.05 7.88
N LEU A 177 5.31 11.46 7.04
CA LEU A 177 4.61 10.59 6.10
C LEU A 177 5.20 10.79 4.70
N GLN A 178 5.68 9.72 4.07
CA GLN A 178 6.10 9.73 2.66
C GLN A 178 5.14 8.88 1.85
N LEU A 179 4.88 9.30 0.62
CA LEU A 179 3.94 8.66 -0.29
C LEU A 179 4.67 8.24 -1.56
N TYR A 180 4.35 7.06 -2.06
CA TYR A 180 4.99 6.45 -3.21
C TYR A 180 3.92 5.99 -4.20
N SER A 181 4.17 6.26 -5.47
CA SER A 181 3.42 5.70 -6.59
C SER A 181 4.18 4.52 -7.17
N HIS A 182 3.46 3.47 -7.54
CA HIS A 182 4.04 2.30 -8.17
C HIS A 182 3.43 2.08 -9.55
N HIS A 183 4.28 1.77 -10.52
CA HIS A 183 3.86 1.49 -11.90
C HIS A 183 4.68 0.35 -12.49
N VAL A 184 4.18 -0.19 -13.59
CA VAL A 184 4.78 -1.30 -14.32
C VAL A 184 5.22 -0.84 -15.70
N THR A 185 6.37 -1.33 -16.16
CA THR A 185 6.85 -1.14 -17.53
C THR A 185 7.13 -2.49 -18.19
N PRO A 186 7.22 -2.53 -19.54
CA PRO A 186 7.57 -3.75 -20.24
C PRO A 186 8.91 -4.34 -19.73
N PRO A 187 9.11 -5.65 -19.89
CA PRO A 187 10.40 -6.28 -19.62
C PRO A 187 11.54 -5.64 -20.41
N SER A 188 12.72 -5.50 -19.79
CA SER A 188 13.95 -5.06 -20.50
C SER A 188 14.58 -6.16 -21.36
N THR A 189 14.11 -7.40 -21.25
CA THR A 189 14.57 -8.56 -22.03
C THR A 189 13.38 -9.33 -22.57
N VAL A 190 13.54 -10.00 -23.72
CA VAL A 190 12.44 -10.66 -24.47
C VAL A 190 11.66 -11.68 -23.63
N ASP A 191 12.34 -12.34 -22.69
CA ASP A 191 11.75 -13.37 -21.82
C ASP A 191 11.76 -12.96 -20.32
N GLY A 192 11.98 -11.67 -20.03
CA GLY A 192 12.04 -11.16 -18.67
C GLY A 192 10.65 -10.92 -18.07
N PRO A 193 10.52 -10.88 -16.73
CA PRO A 193 9.30 -10.42 -16.10
C PRO A 193 9.12 -8.91 -16.31
N PRO A 194 7.87 -8.40 -16.22
CA PRO A 194 7.61 -6.96 -16.19
C PRO A 194 8.40 -6.26 -15.07
N GLU A 195 8.92 -5.08 -15.37
CA GLU A 195 9.62 -4.26 -14.38
C GLU A 195 8.62 -3.46 -13.55
N ARG A 196 8.90 -3.33 -12.25
CA ARG A 196 8.05 -2.64 -11.29
C ARG A 196 8.85 -1.53 -10.64
N HIS A 197 8.31 -0.33 -10.68
CA HIS A 197 9.00 0.88 -10.27
C HIS A 197 8.26 1.56 -9.14
N MET A 198 8.99 1.98 -8.11
CA MET A 198 8.48 2.83 -7.04
C MET A 198 9.09 4.23 -7.19
N ALA A 199 8.24 5.26 -7.19
CA ALA A 199 8.66 6.66 -7.19
C ALA A 199 8.00 7.42 -6.03
N GLN A 200 8.76 8.29 -5.37
CA GLN A 200 8.20 9.13 -4.30
C GLN A 200 7.31 10.23 -4.91
N ALA A 201 6.05 10.30 -4.47
CA ALA A 201 5.12 11.32 -4.91
C ALA A 201 5.51 12.69 -4.34
N GLY A 202 5.50 13.73 -5.19
CA GLY A 202 5.80 15.11 -4.80
C GLY A 202 7.29 15.44 -4.62
N ALA A 203 8.20 14.53 -4.97
CA ALA A 203 9.61 14.86 -5.15
C ALA A 203 9.80 15.50 -6.53
N ASN A 204 10.00 16.82 -6.56
CA ASN A 204 10.47 17.56 -7.73
C ASN A 204 11.98 17.73 -7.66
#